data_AF-A0A955MPT8-F1
#
_entry.id   AF-A0A955MPT8-F1
#
_cell.length_a   1.000
_cell.length_b   1.000
_cell.length_c   1.000
_cell.angle_alpha   90.00
_cell.angle_beta   90.00
_cell.angle_gamma   90.00
#
_symmetry.space_group_name_H-M   'P 1'
#
loop_
_entity.id
_entity.type
_entity.pdbx_description
1 polymer ?
#
loop_
_entity_poly.entity_id
_entity_poly.type
_entity_poly.pdbx_seq_one_letter_code
_entity_poly.pdbx_strand_id
1 'polypeptide(L)'
;MNPLGYLSNNPDDKRTLVVVFLRGGADALNMVAPVEDDGYYNARPLIGISKSEAIVLDDLFSLNPEMKALHPLYTEGLLSFYHGAGSEDRTRSHFEAQDLME
;
A
#
# COMPACT_ATOMS: atom_id res chain seq x y z
N MET A 1 -23.26 -16.47 0.98
CA MET A 1 -22.72 -15.94 2.25
C MET A 1 -23.13 -14.48 2.35
N ASN A 2 -23.75 -14.08 3.46
CA ASN A 2 -24.18 -12.70 3.69
C ASN A 2 -23.03 -11.96 4.41
N PRO A 3 -22.44 -10.90 3.83
CA PRO A 3 -21.29 -10.21 4.40
C PRO A 3 -21.60 -9.34 5.63
N LEU A 4 -22.87 -9.21 6.04
CA LEU A 4 -23.31 -8.33 7.13
C LEU A 4 -23.13 -8.89 8.56
N GLY A 5 -22.57 -10.09 8.71
CA GLY A 5 -22.45 -10.76 10.01
C GLY A 5 -21.40 -10.20 10.98
N TYR A 6 -20.49 -9.33 10.52
CA TYR A 6 -19.32 -8.87 11.29
C TYR A 6 -19.54 -7.59 12.13
N LEU A 7 -20.80 -7.10 12.23
CA LEU A 7 -21.12 -5.85 12.92
C LEU A 7 -21.85 -6.06 14.26
N SER A 8 -21.83 -7.27 14.84
CA SER A 8 -22.57 -7.53 16.07
C SER A 8 -21.75 -7.13 17.30
N ASN A 9 -22.34 -6.35 18.21
CA ASN A 9 -21.73 -6.04 19.51
C ASN A 9 -21.84 -7.25 20.47
N ASN A 10 -21.44 -8.44 20.03
CA ASN A 10 -21.39 -9.65 20.85
C ASN A 10 -19.94 -9.87 21.35
N PRO A 11 -19.68 -10.05 22.66
CA PRO A 11 -18.34 -10.32 23.16
C PRO A 11 -17.71 -11.63 22.64
N ASP A 12 -18.48 -12.51 22.00
CA ASP A 12 -18.00 -13.67 21.24
C ASP A 12 -17.67 -13.36 19.75
N ASP A 13 -17.82 -12.10 19.31
CA ASP A 13 -17.62 -11.65 17.93
C ASP A 13 -16.12 -11.52 17.63
N LYS A 14 -15.54 -12.63 17.15
CA LYS A 14 -14.14 -12.69 16.75
C LYS A 14 -13.93 -11.77 15.55
N ARG A 15 -13.22 -10.66 15.77
CA ARG A 15 -12.76 -9.79 14.69
C ARG A 15 -11.87 -10.59 13.73
N THR A 16 -12.34 -10.76 12.50
CA THR A 16 -11.57 -11.41 11.43
C THR A 16 -10.62 -10.39 10.81
N LEU A 17 -9.32 -10.66 10.91
CA LEU A 17 -8.32 -9.97 10.09
C LEU A 17 -8.16 -10.71 8.77
N VAL A 18 -8.35 -10.01 7.66
CA VAL A 18 -8.02 -10.52 6.33
C VAL A 18 -6.68 -9.93 5.93
N VAL A 19 -5.70 -10.79 5.68
CA VAL A 19 -4.38 -10.40 5.17
C VAL A 19 -4.29 -10.84 3.71
N VAL A 20 -4.02 -9.88 2.82
CA VAL A 20 -3.81 -10.14 1.40
C VAL A 20 -2.32 -9.98 1.11
N PHE A 21 -1.65 -11.10 0.84
CA PHE A 21 -0.24 -11.11 0.46
C PHE A 21 -0.08 -11.06 -1.06
N LEU A 22 0.51 -9.98 -1.57
CA LEU A 22 0.72 -9.78 -3.01
C LEU A 22 2.04 -10.44 -3.44
N ARG A 23 1.96 -11.72 -3.87
CA ARG A 23 3.11 -12.45 -4.43
C ARG A 23 3.49 -11.87 -5.81
N GLY A 24 4.80 -11.86 -6.11
CA GLY A 24 5.33 -11.46 -7.41
C GLY A 24 5.94 -10.06 -7.50
N GLY A 25 6.02 -9.35 -6.37
CA GLY A 25 6.66 -8.03 -6.28
C GLY A 25 5.66 -6.89 -6.52
N ALA A 26 5.33 -6.16 -5.47
CA ALA A 26 4.56 -4.93 -5.56
C ALA A 26 5.53 -3.73 -5.56
N ASP A 27 5.46 -2.86 -6.58
CA ASP A 27 6.22 -1.61 -6.57
C ASP A 27 5.52 -0.56 -5.70
N ALA A 28 5.75 -0.63 -4.39
CA ALA A 28 5.11 0.25 -3.42
C ALA A 28 5.37 1.74 -3.71
N LEU A 29 6.53 2.08 -4.27
CA LEU A 29 6.87 3.46 -4.62
C LEU A 29 6.19 3.95 -5.90
N ASN A 30 5.59 3.05 -6.69
CA ASN A 30 4.66 3.41 -7.77
C ASN A 30 3.19 3.15 -7.41
N MET A 31 2.89 2.61 -6.24
CA MET A 31 1.53 2.57 -5.68
C MET A 31 1.25 3.85 -4.93
N VAL A 32 2.17 4.23 -4.03
CA VAL A 32 2.13 5.46 -3.23
C VAL A 32 3.49 6.15 -3.37
N ALA A 33 3.57 7.06 -4.32
CA ALA A 33 4.80 7.69 -4.78
C ALA A 33 5.09 8.99 -4.02
N PRO A 34 6.33 9.22 -3.55
CA PRO A 34 6.75 10.51 -3.02
C PRO A 34 7.04 11.49 -4.16
N VAL A 35 5.99 11.96 -4.84
CA VAL A 35 6.12 12.76 -6.07
C VAL A 35 6.74 14.14 -5.81
N GLU A 36 6.81 14.60 -4.56
CA GLU A 36 7.49 15.84 -4.19
C GLU A 36 9.01 15.66 -3.96
N ASP A 37 9.55 14.44 -4.11
CA ASP A 37 10.97 14.12 -3.94
C ASP A 37 11.70 13.96 -5.29
N ASP A 38 12.67 14.81 -5.58
CA ASP A 38 13.51 14.70 -6.78
C ASP A 38 14.30 13.38 -6.83
N GLY A 39 14.64 12.81 -5.68
CA GLY A 39 15.28 11.51 -5.54
C GLY A 39 14.45 10.38 -6.15
N TYR A 40 13.12 10.46 -6.06
CA TYR A 40 12.21 9.50 -6.69
C TYR A 40 12.36 9.53 -8.22
N TYR A 41 12.35 10.71 -8.82
CA TYR A 41 12.49 10.85 -10.27
C TYR A 41 13.89 10.48 -10.77
N ASN A 42 14.93 10.83 -10.02
CA ASN A 42 16.30 10.43 -10.33
C ASN A 42 16.48 8.90 -10.28
N ALA A 43 15.81 8.22 -9.35
CA ALA A 43 15.84 6.77 -9.24
C ALA A 43 14.92 6.06 -10.25
N ARG A 44 13.89 6.74 -10.76
CA ARG A 44 12.87 6.17 -11.67
C ARG A 44 12.64 7.00 -12.94
N PRO A 45 13.68 7.26 -13.76
CA PRO A 45 13.56 8.14 -14.92
C PRO A 45 12.56 7.66 -15.99
N LEU A 46 12.27 6.35 -16.05
CA LEU A 46 11.40 5.75 -17.07
C LEU A 46 9.99 5.40 -16.56
N ILE A 47 9.84 5.23 -15.25
CA ILE A 47 8.63 4.65 -14.65
C ILE A 47 8.03 5.51 -13.54
N GLY A 48 8.65 6.64 -13.19
CA GLY A 48 8.12 7.54 -12.17
C GLY A 48 6.75 8.11 -12.55
N ILE A 49 5.84 8.20 -11.59
CA ILE A 49 4.52 8.80 -11.80
C ILE A 49 4.68 10.32 -12.00
N SER A 50 4.07 10.83 -13.07
CA SER A 50 4.03 12.28 -13.31
C SER A 50 3.28 12.99 -12.19
N LYS A 51 3.85 14.08 -11.65
CA LYS A 51 3.18 14.96 -10.68
C LYS A 51 1.78 15.40 -11.13
N SER A 52 1.58 15.64 -12.43
CA SER A 52 0.30 16.12 -12.96
C SER A 52 -0.79 15.04 -13.01
N GLU A 53 -0.40 13.77 -12.97
CA GLU A 53 -1.32 12.62 -13.05
C GLU A 53 -1.53 11.97 -11.68
N ALA A 54 -0.63 12.24 -10.73
CA ALA A 54 -0.67 11.69 -9.39
C ALA A 54 -1.87 12.23 -8.59
N ILE A 55 -2.48 11.37 -7.79
CA ILE A 55 -3.60 11.74 -6.94
C ILE A 55 -3.07 12.05 -5.55
N VAL A 56 -3.08 13.32 -5.16
CA VAL A 56 -2.50 13.79 -3.90
C VAL A 56 -3.14 13.10 -2.69
N LEU A 57 -2.29 12.59 -1.80
CA LEU A 57 -2.67 12.05 -0.49
C LEU A 57 -2.30 13.04 0.61
N ASP A 58 -1.04 13.50 0.62
CA ASP A 58 -0.52 14.48 1.57
C ASP A 58 0.59 15.34 0.93
N ASP A 59 1.34 16.08 1.74
CA ASP A 59 2.39 17.02 1.31
C ASP A 59 3.58 16.35 0.59
N LEU A 60 3.73 15.03 0.68
CA LEU A 60 4.85 14.29 0.09
C LEU A 60 4.38 13.19 -0.86
N PHE A 61 3.33 12.46 -0.48
CA PHE A 61 2.88 11.25 -1.15
C PHE A 61 1.65 11.47 -2.02
N SER A 62 1.63 10.75 -3.13
CA SER A 62 0.51 10.68 -4.06
C SER A 62 0.25 9.24 -4.51
N LEU A 63 -1.01 8.94 -4.73
CA LEU A 63 -1.49 7.65 -5.21
C LEU A 63 -1.36 7.56 -6.73
N ASN A 64 -1.02 6.37 -7.22
CA ASN A 64 -1.05 6.07 -8.65
C ASN A 64 -2.44 6.36 -9.25
N PRO A 65 -2.55 6.99 -10.43
CA PRO A 65 -3.83 7.24 -11.09
C PRO A 65 -4.66 5.97 -11.35
N GLU A 66 -4.00 4.83 -11.61
CA GLU A 66 -4.67 3.53 -11.79
C GLU A 66 -5.28 2.99 -10.49
N MET A 67 -4.87 3.53 -9.35
CA MET A 67 -5.39 3.18 -8.02
C MET A 67 -6.45 4.15 -7.52
N LYS A 68 -6.96 5.07 -8.36
CA LYS A 68 -7.97 6.10 -7.98
C LYS A 68 -9.16 5.59 -7.18
N ALA A 69 -9.56 4.32 -7.37
CA ALA A 69 -10.66 3.70 -6.64
C ALA A 69 -10.41 3.61 -5.12
N LEU A 70 -9.15 3.70 -4.67
CA LEU A 70 -8.78 3.68 -3.26
C LEU A 70 -8.76 5.07 -2.61
N HIS A 71 -8.73 6.14 -3.40
CA HIS A 71 -8.64 7.50 -2.88
C HIS A 71 -9.84 7.88 -1.96
N PRO A 72 -11.10 7.53 -2.29
CA PRO A 72 -12.22 7.79 -1.39
C PRO A 72 -12.04 7.13 -0.01
N LEU A 73 -11.57 5.87 0.01
CA LEU A 73 -11.32 5.15 1.27
C LEU A 73 -10.25 5.84 2.12
N TYR A 74 -9.22 6.39 1.48
CA TYR A 74 -8.20 7.16 2.18
C TYR A 74 -8.78 8.46 2.75
N THR A 75 -9.52 9.23 1.94
CA THR A 75 -10.13 10.50 2.39
C THR A 75 -11.19 10.33 3.47
N GLU A 76 -11.86 9.18 3.51
CA GLU A 76 -12.84 8.82 4.54
C GLU A 76 -12.18 8.25 5.83
N GLY A 77 -10.86 8.08 5.84
CA GLY A 77 -10.12 7.50 6.97
C GLY A 77 -10.30 5.97 7.12
N LEU A 78 -10.78 5.29 6.08
CA LEU A 78 -10.99 3.84 6.03
C LEU A 78 -9.76 3.08 5.49
N LEU A 79 -8.81 3.80 4.88
CA LEU A 79 -7.55 3.28 4.36
C LEU A 79 -6.39 4.12 4.88
N SER A 80 -5.28 3.45 5.20
CA SER A 80 -4.02 4.12 5.55
C SER A 80 -2.85 3.39 4.91
N PHE A 81 -1.82 4.15 4.55
CA PHE A 81 -0.57 3.63 4.01
C PHE A 81 0.52 3.77 5.05
N TYR A 82 1.30 2.71 5.25
CA TYR A 82 2.43 2.69 6.19
C TYR A 82 3.73 2.52 5.39
N HIS A 83 4.55 3.57 5.37
CA HIS A 83 5.84 3.57 4.70
C HIS A 83 6.95 3.06 5.62
N GLY A 84 8.00 2.48 5.04
CA GLY A 84 9.17 2.01 5.79
C GLY A 84 8.91 0.77 6.65
N ALA A 85 7.80 0.05 6.43
CA ALA A 85 7.56 -1.25 7.03
C ALA A 85 8.29 -2.35 6.23
N GLY A 86 9.00 -3.24 6.91
CA GLY A 86 9.75 -4.33 6.29
C GLY A 86 10.40 -5.24 7.32
N SER A 87 11.01 -6.32 6.84
CA SER A 87 11.81 -7.24 7.67
C SER A 87 13.14 -6.58 8.08
N GLU A 88 13.66 -6.94 9.26
CA GLU A 88 15.04 -6.62 9.66
C GLU A 88 16.07 -7.43 8.84
N ASP A 89 15.61 -8.50 8.18
CA ASP A 89 16.44 -9.31 7.29
C ASP A 89 16.86 -8.50 6.05
N ARG A 90 18.15 -8.60 5.70
CA ARG A 90 18.77 -7.83 4.61
C ARG A 90 18.94 -8.65 3.33
N THR A 91 18.33 -9.84 3.25
CA THR A 91 18.37 -10.67 2.06
C THR A 91 17.79 -9.90 0.87
N ARG A 92 18.43 -10.09 -0.27
CA ARG A 92 17.95 -9.58 -1.56
C ARG A 92 17.25 -10.67 -2.36
N SER A 93 17.20 -11.90 -1.84
CA SER A 93 16.50 -13.02 -2.45
C SER A 93 15.00 -12.87 -2.21
N HIS A 94 14.23 -12.79 -3.29
CA HIS A 94 12.76 -12.79 -3.17
C HIS A 94 12.25 -14.09 -2.56
N PHE A 95 12.92 -15.23 -2.79
CA PHE A 95 12.51 -16.52 -2.22
C PHE A 95 12.75 -16.58 -0.71
N GLU A 96 13.93 -16.15 -0.24
CA GLU A 96 14.22 -16.14 1.20
C GLU A 96 13.35 -15.12 1.94
N ALA A 97 13.16 -13.92 1.36
CA ALA A 97 12.28 -12.92 1.95
C ALA A 97 10.83 -13.41 2.05
N GLN A 98 10.37 -14.20 1.07
CA GLN A 98 9.05 -14.80 1.10
C GLN A 98 8.95 -15.88 2.18
N ASP A 99 9.92 -16.79 2.27
CA ASP A 99 9.96 -17.85 3.29
C ASP A 99 10.00 -17.29 4.71
N LEU A 100 10.52 -16.07 4.92
CA LEU A 100 10.55 -15.38 6.21
C LEU A 100 9.22 -14.69 6.57
N MET A 101 8.38 -14.35 5.59
CA MET A 101 7.12 -13.64 5.79
C MET A 101 5.90 -14.56 5.89
N GLU A 102 6.02 -15.80 5.40
CA GLU A 102 5.00 -16.86 5.48
C GLU A 102 5.06 -17.62 6.81
#